data_AF-A0A9P9STJ5-F1
#
_entry.id   AF-A0A9P9STJ5-F1
#
_cell.length_a   1.000
_cell.length_b   1.000
_cell.length_c   1.000
_cell.angle_alpha   90.00
_cell.angle_beta   90.00
_cell.angle_gamma   90.00
#
_symmetry.space_group_name_H-M   'P 1'
#
loop_
_entity.id
_entity.type
_entity.pdbx_description
1 polymer ?
#
loop_
_entity_poly.entity_id
_entity_poly.type
_entity_poly.pdbx_seq_one_letter_code
_entity_poly.pdbx_strand_id
1 'polypeptide(L)'
;MGLKIIIVGGSVSGLSLANMLEKSNADVDYILLEGHPTIAPQLGASLGMLPSGLRILDQLGCYEKIHEMAGNTYYQASMRLFGGKLWADPKPETFSEKLEKRIGYPQIFIDRQAVLQVLFDSLKFKDRILTSKRVNRVEHGKDHVKVFTQDGSMYTGDIVVGADGIHSAVREEMWRAAHDDKSGLFPSDPISDLQCESKCIFGISKRPTSFPQPPLQLNAFFKNCNYMIISAPRTVYGKDIPRYSKEDERILAEQHFQDQISKTATFEDLYTNRLQTSLVSIEDHVFPRWHYRRIITIGDAAHKLHPISAQGGNGAMETAAVLVNTLLPVLKAKEVGESLTEDEIESIFADLQAKRFQRAVDAVNQGRQTNSASIKETFFSRIFVNHFFPRFGQSLIFKLIIKNTSTGPMIQDLPIPPRHKNAIVRHERLNSGKSWILWSLISIGAGVLATFMYSTMRTTGPRHNILQNNLL
;
A
#
# COMPACT_ATOMS: atom_id res chain seq x y z
N MET A 1 24.58 -25.15 2.08
CA MET A 1 24.37 -23.94 1.25
C MET A 1 23.24 -23.17 1.90
N GLY A 2 23.32 -21.84 1.92
CA GLY A 2 22.27 -20.98 2.46
C GLY A 2 20.96 -21.10 1.68
N LEU A 3 19.87 -20.63 2.31
CA LEU A 3 18.52 -20.64 1.73
C LEU A 3 18.49 -19.80 0.45
N LYS A 4 17.94 -20.34 -0.64
CA LYS A 4 17.79 -19.66 -1.93
C LYS A 4 16.35 -19.21 -2.20
N ILE A 5 16.16 -17.90 -2.32
CA ILE A 5 14.85 -17.26 -2.52
C ILE A 5 14.71 -16.78 -3.97
N ILE A 6 13.64 -17.17 -4.66
CA ILE A 6 13.26 -16.57 -5.94
C ILE A 6 12.19 -15.50 -5.69
N ILE A 7 12.54 -14.23 -5.88
CA ILE A 7 11.62 -13.10 -5.79
C ILE A 7 11.07 -12.83 -7.19
N VAL A 8 9.75 -12.88 -7.37
CA VAL A 8 9.09 -12.63 -8.66
C VAL A 8 8.43 -11.27 -8.62
N GLY A 9 8.97 -10.32 -9.39
CA GLY A 9 8.49 -8.94 -9.49
C GLY A 9 9.38 -7.93 -8.76
N GLY A 10 9.93 -6.98 -9.52
CA GLY A 10 10.70 -5.81 -9.07
C GLY A 10 9.81 -4.65 -8.62
N SER A 11 8.72 -4.97 -7.93
CA SER A 11 7.81 -3.96 -7.34
C SER A 11 8.42 -3.34 -6.08
N VAL A 12 7.71 -2.40 -5.45
CA VAL A 12 8.09 -1.86 -4.13
C VAL A 12 8.30 -3.00 -3.13
N SER A 13 7.46 -4.04 -3.17
CA SER A 13 7.57 -5.18 -2.25
C SER A 13 8.83 -6.01 -2.54
N GLY A 14 9.07 -6.36 -3.81
CA GLY A 14 10.20 -7.21 -4.20
C GLY A 14 11.55 -6.54 -4.01
N LEU A 15 11.69 -5.28 -4.42
CA LEU A 15 12.94 -4.52 -4.22
C LEU A 15 13.18 -4.20 -2.74
N SER A 16 12.13 -3.98 -1.95
CA SER A 16 12.28 -3.82 -0.49
C SER A 16 12.74 -5.12 0.16
N LEU A 17 12.16 -6.27 -0.23
CA LEU A 17 12.59 -7.57 0.26
C LEU A 17 14.06 -7.83 -0.08
N ALA A 18 14.48 -7.60 -1.32
CA ALA A 18 15.88 -7.75 -1.74
C ALA A 18 16.82 -6.89 -0.87
N ASN A 19 16.47 -5.62 -0.62
CA ASN A 19 17.26 -4.74 0.27
C ASN A 19 17.32 -5.26 1.73
N MET A 20 16.21 -5.80 2.24
CA MET A 20 16.15 -6.37 3.59
C MET A 20 17.04 -7.62 3.70
N LEU A 21 17.03 -8.48 2.68
CA LEU A 21 17.87 -9.69 2.63
C LEU A 21 19.36 -9.33 2.57
N GLU A 22 19.76 -8.37 1.73
CA GLU A 22 21.17 -7.94 1.64
C GLU A 22 21.71 -7.27 2.90
N LYS A 23 20.83 -6.66 3.70
CA LYS A 23 21.19 -6.06 4.98
C LYS A 23 21.07 -7.04 6.13
N SER A 24 20.51 -8.22 5.90
CA SER A 24 20.50 -9.28 6.89
C SER A 24 21.90 -9.88 7.00
N ASN A 25 22.29 -10.26 8.22
CA ASN A 25 23.52 -11.03 8.46
C ASN A 25 23.25 -12.54 8.37
N ALA A 26 22.31 -12.97 7.52
CA ALA A 26 21.90 -14.35 7.38
C ALA A 26 22.45 -14.97 6.09
N ASP A 27 22.66 -16.28 6.08
CA ASP A 27 23.08 -17.04 4.90
C ASP A 27 21.91 -17.26 3.94
N VAL A 28 21.53 -16.19 3.22
CA VAL A 28 20.45 -16.16 2.24
C VAL A 28 20.98 -15.75 0.87
N ASP A 29 20.76 -16.62 -0.12
CA ASP A 29 20.89 -16.28 -1.52
C ASP A 29 19.54 -15.88 -2.11
N TYR A 30 19.54 -14.98 -3.09
CA TYR A 30 18.30 -14.59 -3.76
C TYR A 30 18.54 -14.22 -5.21
N ILE A 31 17.49 -14.38 -6.02
CA ILE A 31 17.39 -13.79 -7.36
C ILE A 31 16.06 -13.06 -7.47
N LEU A 32 16.05 -11.93 -8.18
CA LEU A 32 14.82 -11.20 -8.48
C LEU A 32 14.55 -11.26 -9.98
N LEU A 33 13.35 -11.68 -10.34
CA LEU A 33 12.88 -11.79 -11.73
C LEU A 33 11.86 -10.68 -12.01
N GLU A 34 12.25 -9.67 -12.79
CA GLU A 34 11.40 -8.56 -13.20
C GLU A 34 10.90 -8.77 -14.65
N GLY A 35 9.58 -8.69 -14.85
CA GLY A 35 8.95 -8.95 -16.15
C GLY A 35 9.07 -7.83 -17.17
N HIS A 36 9.39 -6.61 -16.76
CA HIS A 36 9.69 -5.47 -17.63
C HIS A 36 11.17 -5.44 -18.02
N PRO A 37 11.52 -4.83 -19.17
CA PRO A 37 12.92 -4.70 -19.60
C PRO A 37 13.73 -3.74 -18.72
N THR A 38 13.07 -2.83 -18.02
CA THR A 38 13.67 -1.84 -17.12
C THR A 38 13.10 -1.97 -15.72
N ILE A 39 13.93 -1.91 -14.68
CA ILE A 39 13.54 -2.16 -13.28
C ILE A 39 12.62 -1.09 -12.69
N ALA A 40 12.84 0.18 -13.06
CA ALA A 40 12.03 1.32 -12.68
C ALA A 40 11.39 1.92 -13.95
N PRO A 41 10.43 1.22 -14.57
CA PRO A 41 9.77 1.76 -15.75
C PRO A 41 8.88 2.94 -15.35
N GLN A 42 8.70 3.91 -16.24
CA GLN A 42 7.74 5.00 -16.02
C GLN A 42 6.31 4.48 -16.25
N LEU A 43 5.86 3.66 -15.31
CA LEU A 43 4.56 2.99 -15.31
C LEU A 43 3.89 3.25 -13.96
N GLY A 44 2.76 3.96 -14.01
CA GLY A 44 1.97 4.31 -12.84
C GLY A 44 2.00 5.81 -12.53
N ALA A 45 1.57 6.15 -11.32
CA ALA A 45 1.44 7.51 -10.82
C ALA A 45 2.31 7.70 -9.56
N SER A 46 1.99 8.71 -8.76
CA SER A 46 2.61 8.95 -7.46
C SER A 46 2.27 7.86 -6.42
N LEU A 47 3.24 7.55 -5.57
CA LEU A 47 3.05 6.84 -4.30
C LEU A 47 2.95 7.85 -3.15
N GLY A 48 1.93 7.66 -2.30
CA GLY A 48 1.90 8.29 -0.99
C GLY A 48 2.72 7.47 0.00
N MET A 49 3.85 8.02 0.42
CA MET A 49 4.73 7.46 1.44
C MET A 49 4.32 8.01 2.80
N LEU A 50 3.90 7.10 3.67
CA LEU A 50 3.47 7.42 5.02
C LEU A 50 4.61 7.15 6.01
N PRO A 51 4.56 7.74 7.21
CA PRO A 51 5.60 7.56 8.22
C PRO A 51 5.97 6.10 8.54
N SER A 52 5.03 5.14 8.45
CA SER A 52 5.34 3.72 8.64
C SER A 52 6.29 3.20 7.56
N GLY A 53 6.02 3.50 6.29
CA GLY A 53 6.88 3.11 5.17
C GLY A 53 8.17 3.90 5.12
N LEU A 54 8.13 5.22 5.41
CA LEU A 54 9.35 6.05 5.47
C LEU A 54 10.32 5.57 6.54
N ARG A 55 9.80 5.08 7.69
CA ARG A 55 10.62 4.45 8.73
C ARG A 55 11.31 3.19 8.24
N ILE A 56 10.63 2.33 7.47
CA ILE A 56 11.24 1.14 6.86
C ILE A 56 12.32 1.56 5.86
N LEU A 57 12.04 2.57 5.02
CA LEU A 57 13.03 3.09 4.08
C LEU A 57 14.24 3.70 4.77
N ASP A 58 14.08 4.33 5.93
CA ASP A 58 15.19 4.83 6.74
C ASP A 58 16.03 3.68 7.31
N GLN A 59 15.40 2.60 7.80
CA GLN A 59 16.14 1.36 8.16
C GLN A 59 16.94 0.79 6.98
N LEU A 60 16.42 0.93 5.76
CA LEU A 60 17.11 0.52 4.53
C LEU A 60 18.13 1.56 4.03
N GLY A 61 18.23 2.75 4.63
CA GLY A 61 19.12 3.83 4.18
C GLY A 61 18.66 4.52 2.89
N CYS A 62 17.38 4.36 2.52
CA CYS A 62 16.77 4.92 1.31
C CYS A 62 16.04 6.26 1.57
N TYR A 63 15.73 6.59 2.84
CA TYR A 63 14.90 7.73 3.18
C TYR A 63 15.47 9.07 2.71
N GLU A 64 16.75 9.35 2.95
CA GLU A 64 17.33 10.66 2.64
C GLU A 64 17.28 10.99 1.15
N LYS A 65 17.53 10.00 0.28
CA LYS A 65 17.37 10.16 -1.19
C LYS A 65 15.93 10.47 -1.57
N ILE A 66 14.96 9.75 -0.99
CA ILE A 66 13.53 9.97 -1.25
C ILE A 66 13.10 11.36 -0.78
N HIS A 67 13.58 11.78 0.40
CA HIS A 67 13.33 13.10 0.96
C HIS A 67 13.90 14.21 0.07
N GLU A 68 15.15 14.06 -0.39
CA GLU A 68 15.79 15.01 -1.32
C GLU A 68 15.02 15.13 -2.64
N MET A 69 14.64 14.01 -3.25
CA MET A 69 13.88 13.99 -4.51
C MET A 69 12.48 14.62 -4.36
N ALA A 70 11.83 14.45 -3.21
CA ALA A 70 10.53 15.05 -2.95
C ALA A 70 10.61 16.57 -2.71
N GLY A 71 11.76 17.07 -2.25
CA GLY A 71 11.98 18.48 -1.91
C GLY A 71 10.97 19.00 -0.88
N ASN A 72 10.68 20.30 -0.88
CA ASN A 72 9.76 20.90 0.10
C ASN A 72 8.26 20.81 -0.28
N THR A 73 7.92 20.03 -1.31
CA THR A 73 6.57 19.98 -1.89
C THR A 73 5.50 19.54 -0.89
N TYR A 74 5.83 18.58 -0.02
CA TYR A 74 4.89 17.99 0.94
C TYR A 74 4.67 18.82 2.20
N TYR A 75 5.49 19.85 2.45
CA TYR A 75 5.16 20.88 3.45
C TYR A 75 4.11 21.86 2.91
N GLN A 76 3.96 21.93 1.59
CA GLN A 76 3.02 22.83 0.91
C GLN A 76 1.83 22.05 0.35
N ALA A 77 1.10 21.37 1.24
CA ALA A 77 -0.13 20.68 0.89
C ALA A 77 -1.33 21.63 0.94
N SER A 78 -2.16 21.57 -0.09
CA SER A 78 -3.46 22.23 -0.12
C SER A 78 -4.54 21.24 -0.50
N MET A 79 -5.70 21.40 0.13
CA MET A 79 -6.86 20.56 -0.14
C MET A 79 -8.06 21.44 -0.48
N ARG A 80 -8.81 21.07 -1.51
CA ARG A 80 -10.04 21.76 -1.91
C ARG A 80 -11.23 20.84 -1.66
N LEU A 81 -12.16 21.28 -0.81
CA LEU A 81 -13.35 20.51 -0.47
C LEU A 81 -14.44 20.68 -1.53
N PHE A 82 -15.41 19.76 -1.50
CA PHE A 82 -16.61 19.74 -2.32
C PHE A 82 -17.38 21.07 -2.26
N GLY A 83 -17.20 21.92 -3.29
CA GLY A 83 -17.69 23.31 -3.30
C GLY A 83 -16.58 24.33 -3.54
N GLY A 84 -15.35 23.87 -3.72
CA GLY A 84 -14.23 24.72 -4.12
C GLY A 84 -13.58 25.51 -2.98
N LYS A 85 -14.03 25.30 -1.74
CA LYS A 85 -13.44 25.93 -0.57
C LYS A 85 -12.06 25.33 -0.31
N LEU A 86 -11.05 26.20 -0.24
CA LEU A 86 -9.72 25.80 0.22
C LEU A 86 -9.81 25.40 1.69
N TRP A 87 -9.42 24.17 1.99
CA TRP A 87 -9.13 23.69 3.32
C TRP A 87 -7.69 24.05 3.65
N ALA A 88 -7.50 25.30 4.06
CA ALA A 88 -6.22 25.78 4.55
C ALA A 88 -6.10 25.52 6.05
N ASP A 89 -4.95 25.00 6.46
CA ASP A 89 -4.55 24.95 7.87
C ASP A 89 -4.48 26.39 8.40
N PRO A 90 -5.10 26.74 9.54
CA PRO A 90 -4.75 27.97 10.23
C PRO A 90 -3.29 27.85 10.68
N LYS A 91 -2.39 28.57 9.98
CA LYS A 91 -0.95 28.68 10.29
C LYS A 91 -0.75 28.94 11.80
N PRO A 92 0.28 28.34 12.44
CA PRO A 92 1.68 28.49 12.02
C PRO A 92 2.39 27.25 11.48
N GLU A 93 1.85 26.03 11.66
CA GLU A 93 2.52 24.77 11.30
C GLU A 93 1.66 23.90 10.38
N THR A 94 2.27 23.30 9.37
CA THR A 94 1.66 22.43 8.36
C THR A 94 1.38 21.02 8.89
N PHE A 95 0.49 20.29 8.21
CA PHE A 95 0.19 18.89 8.55
C PHE A 95 1.43 17.99 8.57
N SER A 96 2.31 18.13 7.58
CA SER A 96 3.55 17.33 7.47
C SER A 96 4.56 17.67 8.55
N GLU A 97 4.72 18.95 8.92
CA GLU A 97 5.57 19.36 10.05
C GLU A 97 5.05 18.79 11.39
N LYS A 98 3.73 18.83 11.60
CA LYS A 98 3.10 18.22 12.79
C LYS A 98 3.40 16.72 12.88
N LEU A 99 3.35 16.00 11.74
CA LEU A 99 3.67 14.57 11.69
C LEU A 99 5.15 14.34 12.00
N GLU A 100 6.04 15.09 11.37
CA GLU A 100 7.47 14.93 11.54
C GLU A 100 7.91 15.19 12.98
N LYS A 101 7.39 16.24 13.63
CA LYS A 101 7.66 16.49 15.06
C LYS A 101 7.18 15.37 15.97
N ARG A 102 6.10 14.68 15.59
CA ARG A 102 5.42 13.69 16.41
C ARG A 102 6.01 12.29 16.32
N ILE A 103 6.33 11.85 15.11
CA ILE A 103 6.73 10.46 14.81
C ILE A 103 8.00 10.37 13.97
N GLY A 104 8.63 11.51 13.67
CA GLY A 104 9.93 11.60 13.03
C GLY A 104 9.85 11.74 11.52
N TYR A 105 8.71 11.49 10.88
CA TYR A 105 8.60 11.52 9.43
C TYR A 105 7.37 12.32 8.95
N PRO A 106 7.48 13.02 7.82
CA PRO A 106 6.35 13.66 7.16
C PRO A 106 5.49 12.63 6.40
N GLN A 107 4.49 13.10 5.67
CA GLN A 107 3.87 12.35 4.58
C GLN A 107 4.45 12.87 3.27
N ILE A 108 4.89 11.98 2.37
CA ILE A 108 5.53 12.37 1.09
C ILE A 108 4.72 11.80 -0.07
N PHE A 109 4.49 12.58 -1.11
CA PHE A 109 4.00 12.08 -2.40
C PHE A 109 5.11 12.21 -3.42
N ILE A 110 5.52 11.08 -3.99
CA ILE A 110 6.66 11.00 -4.90
C ILE A 110 6.32 10.09 -6.08
N ASP A 111 7.02 10.23 -7.20
CA ASP A 111 6.90 9.30 -8.32
C ASP A 111 7.21 7.86 -7.87
N ARG A 112 6.37 6.89 -8.27
CA ARG A 112 6.64 5.48 -8.07
C ARG A 112 7.98 5.07 -8.66
N GLN A 113 8.31 5.56 -9.86
CA GLN A 113 9.57 5.24 -10.53
C GLN A 113 10.76 5.65 -9.65
N ALA A 114 10.72 6.84 -9.06
CA ALA A 114 11.77 7.33 -8.18
C ALA A 114 12.01 6.40 -6.99
N VAL A 115 10.94 5.90 -6.35
CA VAL A 115 11.06 4.96 -5.22
C VAL A 115 11.69 3.63 -5.67
N LEU A 116 11.25 3.08 -6.82
CA LEU A 116 11.83 1.85 -7.36
C LEU A 116 13.32 2.03 -7.70
N GLN A 117 13.67 3.17 -8.31
CA GLN A 117 15.06 3.48 -8.65
C GLN A 117 15.93 3.59 -7.40
N VAL A 118 15.47 4.30 -6.36
CA VAL A 118 16.21 4.42 -5.09
C VAL A 118 16.42 3.05 -4.44
N LEU A 119 15.38 2.20 -4.40
CA LEU A 119 15.50 0.86 -3.85
C LEU A 119 16.48 0.00 -4.67
N PHE A 120 16.42 0.06 -6.00
CA PHE A 120 17.34 -0.67 -6.87
C PHE A 120 18.79 -0.19 -6.74
N ASP A 121 19.00 1.13 -6.71
CA ASP A 121 20.34 1.72 -6.59
C ASP A 121 21.01 1.36 -5.26
N SER A 122 20.20 1.17 -4.21
CA SER A 122 20.64 0.80 -2.87
C SER A 122 21.05 -0.67 -2.75
N LEU A 123 20.72 -1.52 -3.72
CA LEU A 123 21.20 -2.91 -3.77
C LEU A 123 22.68 -2.98 -4.13
N LYS A 124 23.41 -3.85 -3.41
CA LYS A 124 24.81 -4.21 -3.65
C LYS A 124 24.92 -5.18 -4.82
N PHE A 125 24.10 -6.23 -4.86
CA PHE A 125 24.21 -7.32 -5.83
C PHE A 125 23.22 -7.15 -6.98
N LYS A 126 23.48 -6.14 -7.83
CA LYS A 126 22.61 -5.81 -8.97
C LYS A 126 22.55 -6.93 -10.03
N ASP A 127 23.57 -7.79 -10.08
CA ASP A 127 23.63 -9.00 -10.93
C ASP A 127 22.56 -10.05 -10.59
N ARG A 128 21.99 -9.99 -9.37
CA ARG A 128 20.87 -10.85 -8.95
C ARG A 128 19.51 -10.37 -9.46
N ILE A 129 19.45 -9.19 -10.07
CA ILE A 129 18.21 -8.55 -10.54
C ILE A 129 18.11 -8.72 -12.06
N LEU A 130 17.29 -9.68 -12.48
CA LEU A 130 17.15 -10.06 -13.89
C LEU A 130 15.87 -9.46 -14.47
N THR A 131 16.02 -8.52 -15.41
CA THR A 131 14.90 -7.91 -16.14
C THR A 131 14.50 -8.75 -17.36
N SER A 132 13.35 -8.45 -17.95
CA SER A 132 12.72 -9.23 -19.04
C SER A 132 12.43 -10.70 -18.66
N LYS A 133 12.35 -11.01 -17.36
CA LYS A 133 12.07 -12.34 -16.81
C LYS A 133 10.63 -12.43 -16.34
N ARG A 134 9.69 -12.38 -17.28
CA ARG A 134 8.26 -12.54 -16.98
C ARG A 134 7.96 -13.99 -16.63
N VAL A 135 7.67 -14.25 -15.36
CA VAL A 135 7.28 -15.58 -14.88
C VAL A 135 5.89 -15.94 -15.42
N ASN A 136 5.74 -17.20 -15.81
CA ASN A 136 4.46 -17.74 -16.30
C ASN A 136 4.12 -19.12 -15.73
N ARG A 137 5.05 -19.78 -15.01
CA ARG A 137 4.81 -21.11 -14.45
C ARG A 137 5.70 -21.36 -13.23
N VAL A 138 5.14 -22.00 -12.21
CA VAL A 138 5.86 -22.46 -11.02
C VAL A 138 5.55 -23.93 -10.80
N GLU A 139 6.59 -24.74 -10.57
CA GLU A 139 6.47 -26.17 -10.30
C GLU A 139 7.09 -26.52 -8.94
N HIS A 140 6.38 -27.31 -8.16
CA HIS A 140 6.90 -27.87 -6.92
C HIS A 140 7.76 -29.11 -7.22
N GLY A 141 8.98 -29.11 -6.72
CA GLY A 141 9.79 -30.31 -6.54
C GLY A 141 9.56 -30.92 -5.15
N LYS A 142 10.30 -31.98 -4.82
CA LYS A 142 10.25 -32.60 -3.49
C LYS A 142 10.80 -31.65 -2.40
N ASP A 143 11.96 -31.08 -2.66
CA ASP A 143 12.71 -30.27 -1.69
C ASP A 143 13.03 -28.85 -2.22
N HIS A 144 12.47 -28.48 -3.37
CA HIS A 144 12.77 -27.23 -4.07
C HIS A 144 11.58 -26.77 -4.93
N VAL A 145 11.68 -25.58 -5.49
CA VAL A 145 10.73 -24.99 -6.44
C VAL A 145 11.44 -24.58 -7.72
N LYS A 146 10.75 -24.75 -8.86
CA LYS A 146 11.22 -24.32 -10.18
C LYS A 146 10.31 -23.23 -10.72
N VAL A 147 10.92 -22.14 -11.17
CA VAL A 147 10.23 -20.99 -11.76
C VAL A 147 10.63 -20.87 -13.22
N PHE A 148 9.64 -20.83 -14.10
CA PHE A 148 9.82 -20.68 -15.54
C PHE A 148 9.38 -19.29 -15.98
N THR A 149 10.12 -18.75 -16.94
CA THR A 149 9.87 -17.45 -17.54
C THR A 149 9.49 -17.59 -19.01
N GLN A 150 8.83 -16.57 -19.56
CA GLN A 150 8.31 -16.58 -20.93
C GLN A 150 9.39 -16.75 -22.01
N ASP A 151 10.64 -16.41 -21.71
CA ASP A 151 11.77 -16.60 -22.63
C ASP A 151 12.34 -18.04 -22.59
N GLY A 152 11.73 -18.93 -21.81
CA GLY A 152 12.15 -20.32 -21.63
C GLY A 152 13.18 -20.54 -20.53
N SER A 153 13.68 -19.50 -19.86
CA SER A 153 14.63 -19.65 -18.74
C SER A 153 13.95 -20.33 -17.55
N MET A 154 14.72 -21.17 -16.84
CA MET A 154 14.30 -21.88 -15.63
C MET A 154 15.23 -21.53 -14.46
N TYR A 155 14.64 -21.29 -13.30
CA TYR A 155 15.35 -20.99 -12.06
C TYR A 155 14.90 -21.92 -10.95
N THR A 156 15.85 -22.44 -10.17
CA THR A 156 15.57 -23.30 -9.00
C THR A 156 15.94 -22.59 -7.71
N GLY A 157 15.09 -22.70 -6.70
CA GLY A 157 15.29 -22.19 -5.34
C GLY A 157 14.54 -23.02 -4.31
N ASP A 158 14.65 -22.64 -3.04
CA ASP A 158 13.97 -23.33 -1.93
C ASP A 158 12.57 -22.80 -1.70
N ILE A 159 12.37 -21.50 -1.93
CA ILE A 159 11.08 -20.81 -1.86
C ILE A 159 10.89 -19.80 -3.00
N VAL A 160 9.63 -19.54 -3.37
CA VAL A 160 9.23 -18.46 -4.29
C VAL A 160 8.43 -17.41 -3.54
N VAL A 161 8.79 -16.14 -3.72
CA VAL A 161 8.05 -14.99 -3.19
C VAL A 161 7.45 -14.19 -4.35
N GLY A 162 6.12 -14.29 -4.53
CA GLY A 162 5.34 -13.53 -5.49
C GLY A 162 5.14 -12.08 -5.03
N ALA A 163 5.87 -11.15 -5.65
CA ALA A 163 5.79 -9.71 -5.47
C ALA A 163 5.38 -9.00 -6.78
N ASP A 164 4.66 -9.72 -7.64
CA ASP A 164 4.31 -9.41 -9.03
C ASP A 164 2.95 -8.72 -9.21
N GLY A 165 2.39 -8.21 -8.11
CA GLY A 165 1.24 -7.29 -8.13
C GLY A 165 -0.12 -7.97 -8.23
N ILE A 166 -1.15 -7.18 -8.53
CA ILE A 166 -2.54 -7.66 -8.45
C ILE A 166 -2.86 -8.77 -9.46
N HIS A 167 -2.21 -8.79 -10.62
CA HIS A 167 -2.32 -9.85 -11.63
C HIS A 167 -1.19 -10.88 -11.49
N SER A 168 -0.90 -11.28 -10.25
CA SER A 168 0.20 -12.19 -9.89
C SER A 168 0.07 -13.55 -10.58
N ALA A 169 1.05 -13.89 -11.43
CA ALA A 169 1.20 -15.22 -12.00
C ALA A 169 1.60 -16.23 -10.92
N VAL A 170 2.36 -15.79 -9.91
CA VAL A 170 2.72 -16.65 -8.77
C VAL A 170 1.50 -17.06 -7.97
N ARG A 171 0.55 -16.13 -7.72
CA ARG A 171 -0.71 -16.45 -7.04
C ARG A 171 -1.55 -17.43 -7.83
N GLU A 172 -1.64 -17.24 -9.15
CA GLU A 172 -2.37 -18.16 -10.04
C GLU A 172 -1.77 -19.58 -9.99
N GLU A 173 -0.46 -19.70 -10.08
CA GLU A 173 0.24 -20.99 -10.03
C GLU A 173 0.16 -21.64 -8.63
N MET A 174 0.19 -20.84 -7.56
CA MET A 174 -0.07 -21.31 -6.19
C MET A 174 -1.47 -21.91 -6.06
N TRP A 175 -2.48 -21.24 -6.63
CA TRP A 175 -3.85 -21.76 -6.67
C TRP A 175 -3.95 -23.05 -7.47
N ARG A 176 -3.31 -23.09 -8.66
CA ARG A 176 -3.29 -24.28 -9.52
C ARG A 176 -2.70 -25.47 -8.79
N ALA A 177 -1.53 -25.32 -8.19
CA ALA A 177 -0.88 -26.38 -7.43
C ALA A 177 -1.76 -26.91 -6.29
N ALA A 178 -2.39 -26.01 -5.53
CA ALA A 178 -3.26 -26.41 -4.43
C ALA A 178 -4.54 -27.14 -4.87
N HIS A 179 -5.04 -26.85 -6.07
CA HIS A 179 -6.17 -27.56 -6.68
C HIS A 179 -5.75 -28.93 -7.23
N ASP A 180 -4.59 -29.01 -7.90
CA ASP A 180 -4.02 -30.26 -8.40
C ASP A 180 -3.78 -31.24 -7.24
N ASP A 181 -3.27 -30.74 -6.11
CA ASP A 181 -3.05 -31.49 -4.87
C ASP A 181 -4.36 -31.77 -4.08
N LYS A 182 -5.51 -31.28 -4.55
CA LYS A 182 -6.84 -31.41 -3.90
C LYS A 182 -6.83 -31.00 -2.42
N SER A 183 -6.08 -29.95 -2.10
CA SER A 183 -5.84 -29.50 -0.71
C SER A 183 -7.11 -29.10 0.04
N GLY A 184 -8.14 -28.60 -0.66
CA GLY A 184 -9.34 -28.02 -0.05
C GLY A 184 -9.11 -26.68 0.67
N LEU A 185 -7.90 -26.13 0.61
CA LEU A 185 -7.49 -24.92 1.34
C LEU A 185 -7.83 -23.62 0.60
N PHE A 186 -8.12 -23.71 -0.70
CA PHE A 186 -8.32 -22.57 -1.59
C PHE A 186 -9.74 -22.57 -2.17
N PRO A 187 -10.38 -21.40 -2.32
CA PRO A 187 -11.63 -21.28 -3.05
C PRO A 187 -11.44 -21.61 -4.53
N SER A 188 -12.52 -22.01 -5.20
CA SER A 188 -12.50 -22.50 -6.59
C SER A 188 -12.09 -21.47 -7.63
N ASP A 189 -12.29 -20.18 -7.38
CA ASP A 189 -11.84 -19.10 -8.25
C ASP A 189 -10.91 -18.15 -7.46
N PRO A 190 -9.64 -17.95 -7.90
CA PRO A 190 -8.68 -17.09 -7.21
C PRO A 190 -9.08 -15.61 -7.18
N ILE A 191 -10.00 -15.17 -8.03
CA ILE A 191 -10.33 -13.75 -8.21
C ILE A 191 -11.82 -13.43 -8.08
N SER A 192 -12.69 -14.40 -7.77
CA SER A 192 -14.14 -14.14 -7.68
C SER A 192 -14.50 -13.03 -6.69
N ASP A 193 -13.74 -12.92 -5.60
CA ASP A 193 -13.98 -11.97 -4.53
C ASP A 193 -13.22 -10.64 -4.71
N LEU A 194 -12.44 -10.52 -5.80
CA LEU A 194 -11.78 -9.29 -6.17
C LEU A 194 -12.86 -8.26 -6.49
N GLN A 195 -12.88 -7.15 -5.75
CA GLN A 195 -13.92 -6.15 -5.83
C GLN A 195 -13.36 -4.88 -6.46
N CYS A 196 -14.16 -4.21 -7.28
CA CYS A 196 -13.84 -2.91 -7.85
C CYS A 196 -15.08 -2.00 -7.78
N GLU A 197 -14.95 -0.89 -7.06
CA GLU A 197 -16.01 0.12 -6.88
C GLU A 197 -15.68 1.46 -7.56
N SER A 198 -14.45 1.60 -8.04
CA SER A 198 -13.99 2.85 -8.61
C SER A 198 -12.99 2.62 -9.75
N LYS A 199 -12.83 3.63 -10.58
CA LYS A 199 -11.83 3.70 -11.65
C LYS A 199 -11.00 4.97 -11.45
N CYS A 200 -9.82 5.08 -12.03
CA CYS A 200 -9.03 6.28 -11.86
C CYS A 200 -8.22 6.57 -13.11
N ILE A 201 -8.19 7.85 -13.50
CA ILE A 201 -7.17 8.35 -14.42
C ILE A 201 -5.95 8.71 -13.58
N PHE A 202 -4.91 7.90 -13.68
CA PHE A 202 -3.59 8.23 -13.18
C PHE A 202 -2.75 8.85 -14.28
N GLY A 203 -1.85 9.77 -13.94
CA GLY A 203 -0.94 10.32 -14.92
C GLY A 203 0.06 11.29 -14.37
N ILE A 204 0.93 11.73 -15.27
CA ILE A 204 2.00 12.69 -15.05
C ILE A 204 1.85 13.75 -16.13
N SER A 205 1.90 15.02 -15.73
CA SER A 205 1.81 16.16 -16.64
C SER A 205 2.98 17.10 -16.44
N LYS A 206 3.37 17.78 -17.52
CA LYS A 206 4.14 19.01 -17.37
C LYS A 206 3.30 20.00 -16.60
N ARG A 207 3.92 20.77 -15.69
CA ARG A 207 3.23 21.80 -14.92
C ARG A 207 2.58 22.80 -15.88
N PRO A 208 1.24 22.93 -15.92
CA PRO A 208 0.60 23.95 -16.72
C PRO A 208 0.96 25.35 -16.20
N THR A 209 1.04 26.33 -17.09
CA THR A 209 1.31 27.73 -16.71
C THR A 209 0.23 28.31 -15.79
N SER A 210 -0.99 27.75 -15.85
CA SER A 210 -2.12 28.11 -15.01
C SER A 210 -1.97 27.66 -13.54
N PHE A 211 -0.98 26.81 -13.22
CA PHE A 211 -0.79 26.35 -11.85
C PHE A 211 -0.11 27.39 -10.95
N PRO A 212 -0.49 27.48 -9.65
CA PRO A 212 0.17 28.37 -8.68
C PRO A 212 1.67 28.10 -8.61
N GLN A 213 2.55 29.08 -8.35
CA GLN A 213 3.99 28.97 -8.64
C GLN A 213 4.98 28.46 -7.57
N PRO A 214 4.68 28.26 -6.27
CA PRO A 214 5.52 27.33 -5.52
C PRO A 214 5.06 25.88 -5.80
N PRO A 215 5.97 24.90 -5.83
CA PRO A 215 5.59 23.50 -5.96
C PRO A 215 4.71 23.11 -4.78
N LEU A 216 3.53 22.55 -5.07
CA LEU A 216 2.53 22.22 -4.07
C LEU A 216 1.90 20.87 -4.31
N GLN A 217 1.44 20.24 -3.23
CA GLN A 217 0.56 19.09 -3.33
C GLN A 217 -0.90 19.57 -3.37
N LEU A 218 -1.64 19.19 -4.40
CA LEU A 218 -3.06 19.53 -4.59
C LEU A 218 -3.92 18.27 -4.47
N ASN A 219 -4.86 18.29 -3.53
CA ASN A 219 -5.95 17.32 -3.48
C ASN A 219 -7.27 18.07 -3.69
N ALA A 220 -8.05 17.71 -4.69
CA ALA A 220 -9.31 18.39 -5.00
C ALA A 220 -10.47 17.39 -5.06
N PHE A 221 -11.50 17.66 -4.27
CA PHE A 221 -12.65 16.78 -4.05
C PHE A 221 -13.91 17.35 -4.70
N PHE A 222 -14.61 16.53 -5.50
CA PHE A 222 -15.77 16.91 -6.31
C PHE A 222 -16.94 15.96 -6.03
N LYS A 223 -18.14 16.32 -6.48
CA LYS A 223 -19.31 15.46 -6.31
C LYS A 223 -19.14 14.25 -7.24
N ASN A 224 -19.05 13.04 -6.68
CA ASN A 224 -18.87 11.75 -7.37
C ASN A 224 -17.47 11.48 -7.98
N CYS A 225 -16.52 12.41 -7.85
CA CYS A 225 -15.13 12.19 -8.26
C CYS A 225 -14.16 12.95 -7.35
N ASN A 226 -12.93 12.48 -7.28
CA ASN A 226 -11.81 13.17 -6.67
C ASN A 226 -10.69 13.19 -7.70
N TYR A 227 -9.87 14.25 -7.73
CA TYR A 227 -8.61 14.21 -8.48
C TYR A 227 -7.57 13.41 -7.69
N MET A 228 -7.91 12.12 -7.62
CA MET A 228 -7.13 10.93 -7.30
C MET A 228 -7.98 9.64 -7.42
N ILE A 229 -9.31 9.66 -7.67
CA ILE A 229 -10.20 8.51 -7.99
C ILE A 229 -11.53 8.98 -8.64
N ILE A 230 -12.01 8.33 -9.70
CA ILE A 230 -13.35 8.46 -10.29
C ILE A 230 -14.23 7.30 -9.80
N SER A 231 -15.33 7.54 -9.06
CA SER A 231 -16.19 6.43 -8.63
C SER A 231 -17.01 5.87 -9.80
N ALA A 232 -17.11 4.54 -9.89
CA ALA A 232 -17.99 3.86 -10.84
C ALA A 232 -19.34 3.60 -10.15
N PRO A 233 -20.49 3.78 -10.83
CA PRO A 233 -21.82 3.68 -10.21
C PRO A 233 -22.26 2.26 -9.86
N ARG A 234 -21.40 1.25 -9.99
CA ARG A 234 -21.71 -0.16 -9.69
C ARG A 234 -20.44 -0.91 -9.27
N THR A 235 -20.52 -1.63 -8.16
CA THR A 235 -19.50 -2.60 -7.74
C THR A 235 -19.48 -3.78 -8.71
N VAL A 236 -18.30 -4.11 -9.24
CA VAL A 236 -18.05 -5.24 -10.13
C VAL A 236 -17.02 -6.18 -9.48
N TYR A 237 -17.07 -7.47 -9.86
CA TYR A 237 -16.29 -8.53 -9.23
C TYR A 237 -15.52 -9.37 -10.24
N GLY A 238 -14.35 -9.84 -9.84
CA GLY A 238 -13.53 -10.79 -10.59
C GLY A 238 -13.40 -10.50 -12.09
N LYS A 239 -13.87 -11.42 -12.92
CA LYS A 239 -13.73 -11.34 -14.39
C LYS A 239 -14.56 -10.23 -15.04
N ASP A 240 -15.56 -9.71 -14.33
CA ASP A 240 -16.41 -8.62 -14.81
C ASP A 240 -15.77 -7.23 -14.57
N ILE A 241 -14.59 -7.18 -13.95
CA ILE A 241 -13.85 -5.94 -13.75
C ILE A 241 -13.37 -5.42 -15.11
N PRO A 242 -13.83 -4.24 -15.56
CA PRO A 242 -13.55 -3.74 -16.89
C PRO A 242 -12.08 -3.33 -17.05
N ARG A 243 -11.60 -3.48 -18.29
CA ARG A 243 -10.35 -2.85 -18.75
C ARG A 243 -10.71 -1.71 -19.68
N TYR A 244 -9.98 -0.61 -19.55
CA TYR A 244 -10.27 0.62 -20.27
C TYR A 244 -9.26 0.86 -21.38
N SER A 245 -9.77 1.25 -22.54
CA SER A 245 -8.97 1.73 -23.66
C SER A 245 -8.55 3.19 -23.46
N LYS A 246 -7.69 3.67 -24.35
CA LYS A 246 -7.35 5.10 -24.42
C LYS A 246 -8.52 5.99 -24.79
N GLU A 247 -9.49 5.45 -25.51
CA GLU A 247 -10.70 6.18 -25.87
C GLU A 247 -11.64 6.31 -24.67
N ASP A 248 -11.80 5.26 -23.87
CA ASP A 248 -12.56 5.32 -22.60
C ASP A 248 -11.99 6.36 -21.64
N GLU A 249 -10.66 6.43 -21.56
CA GLU A 249 -9.95 7.46 -20.79
C GLU A 249 -10.27 8.87 -21.30
N ARG A 250 -10.21 9.10 -22.61
CA ARG A 250 -10.47 10.41 -23.23
C ARG A 250 -11.91 10.87 -22.98
N ILE A 251 -12.89 10.01 -23.25
CA ILE A 251 -14.31 10.29 -23.04
C ILE A 251 -14.57 10.67 -21.58
N LEU A 252 -13.98 9.93 -20.64
CA LEU A 252 -14.13 10.22 -19.23
C LEU A 252 -13.43 11.52 -18.82
N ALA A 253 -12.24 11.80 -19.37
CA ALA A 253 -11.52 13.02 -19.08
C ALA A 253 -12.31 14.26 -19.53
N GLU A 254 -12.91 14.23 -20.73
CA GLU A 254 -13.70 15.31 -21.32
C GLU A 254 -14.91 15.72 -20.47
N GLN A 255 -15.55 14.75 -19.80
CA GLN A 255 -16.65 15.02 -18.86
C GLN A 255 -16.22 15.90 -17.68
N HIS A 256 -14.92 15.95 -17.40
CA HIS A 256 -14.32 16.57 -16.23
C HIS A 256 -13.39 17.74 -16.57
N PHE A 257 -13.29 18.17 -17.83
CA PHE A 257 -12.37 19.24 -18.25
C PHE A 257 -12.60 20.56 -17.53
N GLN A 258 -13.86 20.89 -17.24
CA GLN A 258 -14.24 22.16 -16.62
C GLN A 258 -14.08 22.19 -15.09
N ASP A 259 -13.66 21.09 -14.47
CA ASP A 259 -13.50 21.01 -13.03
C ASP A 259 -12.30 21.83 -12.56
N GLN A 260 -12.55 22.80 -11.67
CA GLN A 260 -11.53 23.66 -11.08
C GLN A 260 -10.75 22.96 -9.96
N ILE A 261 -9.58 22.42 -10.33
CA ILE A 261 -8.64 21.78 -9.41
C ILE A 261 -7.86 22.79 -8.56
N SER A 262 -7.69 24.03 -9.03
CA SER A 262 -7.17 25.15 -8.26
C SER A 262 -7.95 26.44 -8.55
N LYS A 263 -7.56 27.57 -7.95
CA LYS A 263 -8.18 28.88 -8.26
C LYS A 263 -7.93 29.32 -9.71
N THR A 264 -6.85 28.84 -10.31
CA THR A 264 -6.34 29.34 -11.58
C THR A 264 -6.24 28.27 -12.65
N ALA A 265 -6.47 27.00 -12.31
CA ALA A 265 -6.28 25.86 -13.21
C ALA A 265 -7.45 24.87 -13.18
N THR A 266 -7.72 24.26 -14.33
CA THR A 266 -8.71 23.20 -14.53
C THR A 266 -8.06 21.83 -14.71
N PHE A 267 -8.86 20.77 -14.72
CA PHE A 267 -8.36 19.45 -15.10
C PHE A 267 -7.94 19.37 -16.57
N GLU A 268 -8.60 20.13 -17.46
CA GLU A 268 -8.20 20.23 -18.87
C GLU A 268 -6.75 20.73 -19.03
N ASP A 269 -6.34 21.71 -18.22
CA ASP A 269 -4.96 22.22 -18.23
C ASP A 269 -3.96 21.10 -17.93
N LEU A 270 -4.26 20.25 -16.92
CA LEU A 270 -3.43 19.09 -16.59
C LEU A 270 -3.44 18.05 -17.71
N TYR A 271 -4.63 17.70 -18.20
CA TYR A 271 -4.80 16.62 -19.16
C TYR A 271 -4.15 16.98 -20.50
N THR A 272 -4.25 18.23 -20.95
CA THR A 272 -3.62 18.70 -22.19
C THR A 272 -2.08 18.71 -22.10
N ASN A 273 -1.54 18.97 -20.91
CA ASN A 273 -0.08 18.96 -20.65
C ASN A 273 0.46 17.58 -20.21
N ARG A 274 -0.35 16.52 -20.31
CA ARG A 274 0.04 15.18 -19.87
C ARG A 274 1.24 14.64 -20.66
N LEU A 275 2.18 14.05 -19.94
CA LEU A 275 3.24 13.22 -20.49
C LEU A 275 2.73 11.78 -20.67
N GLN A 276 2.00 11.29 -19.68
CA GLN A 276 1.45 9.94 -19.67
C GLN A 276 0.23 9.88 -18.76
N THR A 277 -0.76 9.10 -19.17
CA THR A 277 -1.96 8.81 -18.38
C THR A 277 -2.37 7.36 -18.54
N SER A 278 -3.25 6.85 -17.69
CA SER A 278 -3.98 5.60 -17.87
C SER A 278 -5.27 5.64 -17.06
N LEU A 279 -6.38 5.23 -17.67
CA LEU A 279 -7.60 4.87 -16.94
C LEU A 279 -7.49 3.42 -16.46
N VAL A 280 -7.66 3.19 -15.15
CA VAL A 280 -7.57 1.85 -14.54
C VAL A 280 -8.74 1.59 -13.62
N SER A 281 -9.13 0.33 -13.49
CA SER A 281 -10.02 -0.14 -12.43
C SER A 281 -9.28 -0.17 -11.10
N ILE A 282 -9.93 0.27 -10.03
CA ILE A 282 -9.37 0.27 -8.68
C ILE A 282 -9.92 -0.93 -7.95
N GLU A 283 -9.18 -2.02 -8.12
CA GLU A 283 -9.41 -3.26 -7.42
C GLU A 283 -8.92 -3.11 -5.97
N ASP A 284 -9.67 -3.65 -5.00
CA ASP A 284 -9.18 -3.86 -3.66
C ASP A 284 -9.66 -5.20 -3.09
N HIS A 285 -8.75 -5.90 -2.41
CA HIS A 285 -9.02 -7.23 -1.87
C HIS A 285 -7.90 -7.68 -0.92
N VAL A 286 -8.25 -8.52 0.04
CA VAL A 286 -7.27 -9.32 0.80
C VAL A 286 -7.53 -10.78 0.49
N PHE A 287 -6.61 -11.42 -0.22
CA PHE A 287 -6.77 -12.83 -0.57
C PHE A 287 -6.75 -13.67 0.71
N PRO A 288 -7.62 -14.69 0.86
CA PRO A 288 -7.76 -15.44 2.10
C PRO A 288 -6.54 -16.32 2.42
N ARG A 289 -5.76 -16.68 1.40
CA ARG A 289 -4.54 -17.48 1.53
C ARG A 289 -3.41 -16.82 0.76
N TRP A 290 -2.27 -16.65 1.42
CA TRP A 290 -1.09 -15.98 0.84
C TRP A 290 0.02 -16.96 0.48
N HIS A 291 -0.06 -18.20 0.97
CA HIS A 291 0.99 -19.19 0.81
C HIS A 291 0.43 -20.58 0.56
N TYR A 292 1.25 -21.41 -0.08
CA TYR A 292 1.06 -22.84 -0.22
C TYR A 292 2.41 -23.52 -0.38
N ARG A 293 2.75 -24.46 0.50
CA ARG A 293 4.02 -25.17 0.49
C ARG A 293 5.18 -24.16 0.46
N ARG A 294 5.96 -24.15 -0.63
CA ARG A 294 7.15 -23.31 -0.82
C ARG A 294 6.89 -21.99 -1.56
N ILE A 295 5.63 -21.62 -1.77
CA ILE A 295 5.23 -20.37 -2.45
C ILE A 295 4.55 -19.45 -1.44
N ILE A 296 4.92 -18.17 -1.44
CA ILE A 296 4.20 -17.11 -0.73
C ILE A 296 4.04 -15.87 -1.61
N THR A 297 2.96 -15.12 -1.41
CA THR A 297 2.67 -13.84 -2.08
C THR A 297 2.73 -12.68 -1.10
N ILE A 298 3.22 -11.52 -1.55
CA ILE A 298 3.35 -10.30 -0.74
C ILE A 298 2.94 -9.04 -1.53
N GLY A 299 2.67 -7.96 -0.79
CA GLY A 299 2.18 -6.71 -1.37
C GLY A 299 0.85 -6.90 -2.12
N ASP A 300 0.69 -6.21 -3.25
CA ASP A 300 -0.52 -6.26 -4.07
C ASP A 300 -0.88 -7.68 -4.57
N ALA A 301 0.05 -8.64 -4.58
CA ALA A 301 -0.24 -10.03 -4.90
C ALA A 301 -1.07 -10.73 -3.81
N ALA A 302 -0.97 -10.28 -2.55
CA ALA A 302 -1.66 -10.85 -1.39
C ALA A 302 -2.74 -9.94 -0.80
N HIS A 303 -2.56 -8.62 -0.89
CA HIS A 303 -3.50 -7.63 -0.39
C HIS A 303 -3.42 -6.35 -1.24
N LYS A 304 -4.40 -6.16 -2.11
CA LYS A 304 -4.53 -4.96 -2.92
C LYS A 304 -5.36 -3.93 -2.17
N LEU A 305 -4.77 -2.76 -1.91
CA LEU A 305 -5.40 -1.70 -1.15
C LEU A 305 -5.89 -0.58 -2.06
N HIS A 306 -7.04 0.01 -1.72
CA HIS A 306 -7.54 1.21 -2.39
C HIS A 306 -6.53 2.36 -2.24
N PRO A 307 -6.14 3.07 -3.32
CA PRO A 307 -5.06 4.05 -3.33
C PRO A 307 -5.35 5.29 -2.47
N ILE A 308 -6.63 5.58 -2.18
CA ILE A 308 -7.03 6.74 -1.37
C ILE A 308 -6.40 6.77 0.03
N SER A 309 -6.11 5.60 0.60
CA SER A 309 -5.50 5.48 1.93
C SER A 309 -3.98 5.67 1.90
N ALA A 310 -3.38 5.72 0.70
CA ALA A 310 -1.94 5.63 0.47
C ALA A 310 -1.28 4.39 1.11
N GLN A 311 -2.04 3.37 1.53
CA GLN A 311 -1.45 2.24 2.24
C GLN A 311 -0.83 1.18 1.33
N GLY A 312 -1.08 1.16 0.01
CA GLY A 312 -0.59 0.09 -0.87
C GLY A 312 0.93 -0.14 -0.79
N GLY A 313 1.73 0.89 -1.15
CA GLY A 313 3.19 0.80 -1.08
C GLY A 313 3.73 0.61 0.34
N ASN A 314 3.15 1.30 1.33
CA ASN A 314 3.54 1.17 2.74
C ASN A 314 3.28 -0.25 3.26
N GLY A 315 2.09 -0.79 3.00
CA GLY A 315 1.67 -2.15 3.37
C GLY A 315 2.49 -3.23 2.69
N ALA A 316 2.93 -3.00 1.44
CA ALA A 316 3.82 -3.88 0.70
C ALA A 316 5.21 -3.98 1.36
N MET A 317 5.77 -2.86 1.82
CA MET A 317 7.02 -2.85 2.59
C MET A 317 6.85 -3.49 3.97
N GLU A 318 5.74 -3.21 4.65
CA GLU A 318 5.40 -3.81 5.95
C GLU A 318 5.32 -5.34 5.86
N THR A 319 4.72 -5.88 4.79
CA THR A 319 4.64 -7.34 4.59
C THR A 319 6.00 -7.95 4.27
N ALA A 320 6.85 -7.29 3.46
CA ALA A 320 8.23 -7.74 3.24
C ALA A 320 9.04 -7.75 4.56
N ALA A 321 8.88 -6.72 5.39
CA ALA A 321 9.53 -6.67 6.70
C ALA A 321 9.08 -7.81 7.62
N VAL A 322 7.77 -8.12 7.66
CA VAL A 322 7.28 -9.26 8.44
C VAL A 322 7.79 -10.59 7.91
N LEU A 323 7.90 -10.78 6.58
CA LEU A 323 8.52 -11.99 6.01
C LEU A 323 9.93 -12.22 6.53
N VAL A 324 10.75 -11.17 6.52
CA VAL A 324 12.12 -11.25 7.02
C VAL A 324 12.13 -11.51 8.52
N ASN A 325 11.23 -10.87 9.28
CA ASN A 325 11.13 -11.08 10.73
C ASN A 325 10.64 -12.47 11.14
N THR A 326 9.88 -13.18 10.30
CA THR A 326 9.46 -14.57 10.58
C THR A 326 10.48 -15.58 10.06
N LEU A 327 11.12 -15.29 8.93
CA LEU A 327 12.09 -16.18 8.30
C LEU A 327 13.45 -16.21 9.01
N LEU A 328 14.04 -15.04 9.28
CA LEU A 328 15.43 -14.96 9.73
C LEU A 328 15.69 -15.61 11.11
N PRO A 329 14.80 -15.50 12.11
CA PRO A 329 15.03 -16.17 13.39
C PRO A 329 15.12 -17.69 13.25
N VAL A 330 14.28 -18.29 12.39
CA VAL A 330 14.30 -19.74 12.15
C VAL A 330 15.56 -20.13 11.40
N LEU A 331 15.94 -19.36 10.37
CA LEU A 331 17.17 -19.63 9.61
C LEU A 331 18.44 -19.50 10.46
N LYS A 332 18.52 -18.52 11.36
CA LYS A 332 19.67 -18.33 12.27
C LYS A 332 19.78 -19.41 13.34
N ALA A 333 18.69 -20.11 13.63
CA ALA A 333 18.68 -21.21 14.59
C ALA A 333 19.13 -22.55 13.97
N LYS A 334 19.24 -22.63 12.64
CA LYS A 334 19.72 -23.82 11.92
C LYS A 334 21.22 -24.00 12.06
N GLU A 335 21.65 -25.26 12.10
CA GLU A 335 23.06 -25.58 11.96
C GLU A 335 23.56 -25.33 10.53
N VAL A 336 24.86 -25.08 10.37
CA VAL A 336 25.46 -24.81 9.07
C VAL A 336 25.25 -26.01 8.14
N GLY A 337 24.50 -25.81 7.05
CA GLY A 337 24.20 -26.85 6.07
C GLY A 337 22.84 -27.51 6.22
N GLU A 338 22.10 -27.25 7.31
CA GLU A 338 20.70 -27.67 7.42
C GLU A 338 19.79 -26.80 6.55
N SER A 339 18.89 -27.45 5.82
CA SER A 339 17.87 -26.78 5.01
C SER A 339 16.56 -26.72 5.77
N LEU A 340 15.72 -25.72 5.45
CA LEU A 340 14.36 -25.65 5.99
C LEU A 340 13.51 -26.78 5.42
N THR A 341 12.78 -27.47 6.30
CA THR A 341 11.77 -28.44 5.88
C THR A 341 10.55 -27.72 5.30
N GLU A 342 9.70 -28.44 4.57
CA GLU A 342 8.46 -27.87 4.05
C GLU A 342 7.54 -27.37 5.19
N ASP A 343 7.43 -28.14 6.29
CA ASP A 343 6.63 -27.76 7.46
C ASP A 343 7.14 -26.47 8.13
N GLU A 344 8.46 -26.29 8.22
CA GLU A 344 9.06 -25.07 8.75
C GLU A 344 8.76 -23.87 7.85
N ILE A 345 8.86 -24.06 6.53
CA ILE A 345 8.54 -23.03 5.53
C ILE A 345 7.06 -22.63 5.64
N GLU A 346 6.15 -23.61 5.69
CA GLU A 346 4.71 -23.35 5.83
C GLU A 346 4.39 -22.66 7.16
N SER A 347 5.07 -23.03 8.25
CA SER A 347 4.92 -22.37 9.56
C SER A 347 5.36 -20.91 9.52
N ILE A 348 6.51 -20.61 8.89
CA ILE A 348 7.02 -19.24 8.70
C ILE A 348 6.03 -18.40 7.90
N PHE A 349 5.45 -18.98 6.84
CA PHE A 349 4.48 -18.32 5.97
C PHE A 349 3.14 -18.10 6.67
N ALA A 350 2.66 -19.08 7.44
CA ALA A 350 1.46 -18.96 8.25
C ALA A 350 1.60 -17.87 9.32
N ASP A 351 2.76 -17.79 9.99
CA ASP A 351 3.05 -16.75 10.98
C ASP A 351 3.09 -15.34 10.34
N LEU A 352 3.66 -15.21 9.14
CA LEU A 352 3.60 -13.95 8.38
C LEU A 352 2.14 -13.55 8.14
N GLN A 353 1.33 -14.46 7.58
CA GLN A 353 -0.05 -14.19 7.26
C GLN A 353 -0.81 -13.80 8.53
N ALA A 354 -0.69 -14.57 9.61
CA ALA A 354 -1.33 -14.29 10.90
C ALA A 354 -0.99 -12.88 11.43
N LYS A 355 0.27 -12.46 11.36
CA LYS A 355 0.75 -11.14 11.80
C LYS A 355 0.27 -9.98 10.93
N ARG A 356 -0.03 -10.21 9.65
CA ARG A 356 -0.35 -9.15 8.68
C ARG A 356 -1.81 -9.11 8.24
N PHE A 357 -2.51 -10.23 8.24
CA PHE A 357 -3.81 -10.40 7.60
C PHE A 357 -4.85 -9.40 8.12
N GLN A 358 -5.06 -9.34 9.44
CA GLN A 358 -6.05 -8.42 10.02
C GLN A 358 -5.74 -6.95 9.68
N ARG A 359 -4.46 -6.56 9.73
CA ARG A 359 -4.04 -5.20 9.39
C ARG A 359 -4.24 -4.89 7.90
N ALA A 360 -4.08 -5.88 7.01
CA ALA A 360 -4.40 -5.72 5.60
C ALA A 360 -5.91 -5.56 5.38
N VAL A 361 -6.74 -6.36 6.08
CA VAL A 361 -8.20 -6.27 6.06
C VAL A 361 -8.67 -4.90 6.55
N ASP A 362 -8.13 -4.42 7.67
CA ASP A 362 -8.42 -3.11 8.21
C ASP A 362 -8.05 -1.99 7.22
N ALA A 363 -6.95 -2.14 6.49
CA ALA A 363 -6.51 -1.16 5.50
C ALA A 363 -7.41 -1.14 4.25
N VAL A 364 -7.88 -2.30 3.76
CA VAL A 364 -8.88 -2.37 2.68
C VAL A 364 -10.18 -1.72 3.13
N ASN A 365 -10.71 -2.11 4.30
CA ASN A 365 -11.96 -1.57 4.83
C ASN A 365 -11.87 -0.05 5.03
N GLN A 366 -10.76 0.44 5.55
CA GLN A 366 -10.49 1.87 5.67
C GLN A 366 -10.47 2.56 4.31
N GLY A 367 -9.82 1.96 3.31
CA GLY A 367 -9.80 2.46 1.93
C GLY A 367 -11.20 2.63 1.35
N ARG A 368 -12.04 1.58 1.45
CA ARG A 368 -13.44 1.59 0.99
C ARG A 368 -14.28 2.64 1.71
N GLN A 369 -14.21 2.70 3.04
CA GLN A 369 -14.94 3.69 3.84
C GLN A 369 -14.51 5.12 3.49
N THR A 370 -13.21 5.35 3.31
CA THR A 370 -12.67 6.66 2.91
C THR A 370 -13.15 7.02 1.52
N ASN A 371 -13.16 6.07 0.57
CA ASN A 371 -13.66 6.29 -0.78
C ASN A 371 -15.15 6.68 -0.76
N SER A 372 -16.01 5.87 -0.14
CA SER A 372 -17.45 6.14 -0.02
C SER A 372 -17.74 7.50 0.63
N ALA A 373 -17.02 7.83 1.72
CA ALA A 373 -17.12 9.14 2.35
C ALA A 373 -16.68 10.26 1.41
N SER A 374 -15.56 10.08 0.70
CA SER A 374 -14.98 11.05 -0.21
C SER A 374 -15.76 11.27 -1.50
N ILE A 375 -16.81 10.50 -1.78
CA ILE A 375 -17.70 10.76 -2.92
C ILE A 375 -19.12 11.13 -2.46
N LYS A 376 -19.32 11.26 -1.14
CA LYS A 376 -20.60 11.63 -0.52
C LYS A 376 -21.76 10.72 -0.93
N GLU A 377 -21.48 9.42 -1.00
CA GLU A 377 -22.41 8.41 -1.48
C GLU A 377 -23.71 8.40 -0.63
N THR A 378 -23.56 8.34 0.69
CA THR A 378 -24.68 8.23 1.64
C THR A 378 -25.13 9.58 2.20
N PHE A 379 -26.37 9.67 2.66
CA PHE A 379 -26.89 10.85 3.37
C PHE A 379 -26.00 11.26 4.56
N PHE A 380 -25.58 10.31 5.39
CA PHE A 380 -24.71 10.59 6.53
C PHE A 380 -23.30 11.03 6.12
N SER A 381 -22.71 10.43 5.08
CA SER A 381 -21.42 10.89 4.55
C SER A 381 -21.48 12.34 4.06
N ARG A 382 -22.59 12.76 3.44
CA ARG A 382 -22.82 14.16 3.04
C ARG A 382 -22.82 15.10 4.24
N ILE A 383 -23.53 14.75 5.30
CA ILE A 383 -23.57 15.56 6.53
C ILE A 383 -22.17 15.65 7.14
N PHE A 384 -21.50 14.52 7.32
CA PHE A 384 -20.17 14.45 7.92
C PHE A 384 -19.15 15.28 7.14
N VAL A 385 -19.05 15.07 5.82
CA VAL A 385 -18.08 15.74 4.96
C VAL A 385 -18.34 17.24 4.84
N ASN A 386 -19.60 17.68 4.83
CA ASN A 386 -19.92 19.10 4.71
C ASN A 386 -19.74 19.88 6.02
N HIS A 387 -20.03 19.26 7.17
CA HIS A 387 -20.18 20.01 8.43
C HIS A 387 -19.13 19.67 9.49
N PHE A 388 -18.66 18.41 9.53
CA PHE A 388 -17.74 17.92 10.55
C PHE A 388 -16.30 17.83 10.04
N PHE A 389 -16.10 17.28 8.84
CA PHE A 389 -14.78 17.12 8.24
C PHE A 389 -14.00 18.43 8.11
N PRO A 390 -14.58 19.59 7.74
CA PRO A 390 -13.83 20.84 7.66
C PRO A 390 -13.26 21.30 9.00
N ARG A 391 -13.88 20.91 10.12
CA ARG A 391 -13.47 21.28 11.49
C ARG A 391 -12.54 20.27 12.14
N PHE A 392 -12.78 18.97 11.94
CA PHE A 392 -12.10 17.91 12.67
C PHE A 392 -11.30 16.93 11.79
N GLY A 393 -11.46 16.98 10.47
CA GLY A 393 -10.91 16.01 9.53
C GLY A 393 -9.39 15.86 9.63
N GLN A 394 -8.65 16.97 9.72
CA GLN A 394 -7.18 16.92 9.85
C GLN A 394 -6.74 16.20 11.13
N SER A 395 -7.42 16.46 12.26
CA SER A 395 -7.11 15.80 13.53
C SER A 395 -7.40 14.29 13.48
N LEU A 396 -8.46 13.89 12.78
CA LEU A 396 -8.78 12.47 12.56
C LEU A 396 -7.72 11.79 11.69
N ILE A 397 -7.37 12.38 10.54
CA ILE A 397 -6.32 11.85 9.65
C ILE A 397 -4.98 11.77 10.39
N PHE A 398 -4.62 12.81 11.14
CA PHE A 398 -3.40 12.86 11.93
C PHE A 398 -3.32 11.71 12.96
N LYS A 399 -4.37 11.52 13.76
CA LYS A 399 -4.45 10.42 14.73
C LYS A 399 -4.38 9.05 14.05
N LEU A 400 -5.01 8.92 12.89
CA LEU A 400 -5.01 7.69 12.12
C LEU A 400 -3.61 7.33 11.61
N ILE A 401 -2.89 8.29 11.00
CA ILE A 401 -1.51 8.09 10.54
C ILE A 401 -0.60 7.73 11.71
N ILE A 402 -0.71 8.41 12.85
CA ILE A 402 0.07 8.10 14.05
C ILE A 402 -0.23 6.68 14.52
N LYS A 403 -1.50 6.31 14.67
CA LYS A 403 -1.91 4.98 15.11
C LYS A 403 -1.33 3.92 14.16
N ASN A 404 -1.53 4.08 12.86
CA ASN A 404 -1.02 3.15 11.84
C ASN A 404 0.50 3.04 11.88
N THR A 405 1.21 4.15 12.15
CA THR A 405 2.67 4.16 12.26
C THR A 405 3.16 3.45 13.53
N SER A 406 2.53 3.73 14.67
CA SER A 406 2.90 3.12 15.95
C SER A 406 2.71 1.61 15.98
N THR A 407 1.69 1.10 15.27
CA THR A 407 1.39 -0.34 15.18
C THR A 407 1.97 -1.00 13.93
N GLY A 408 2.62 -0.23 13.04
CA GLY A 408 3.23 -0.75 11.83
C GLY A 408 4.47 -1.56 12.16
N PRO A 409 4.72 -2.68 11.47
CA PRO A 409 5.95 -3.45 11.65
C PRO A 409 7.19 -2.64 11.23
N MET A 410 8.33 -3.08 11.73
CA MET A 410 9.68 -2.62 11.38
C MET A 410 10.52 -3.84 11.02
N ILE A 411 11.69 -3.63 10.42
CA ILE A 411 12.68 -4.70 10.24
C ILE A 411 13.36 -4.91 11.59
N GLN A 412 13.20 -6.08 12.22
CA GLN A 412 13.65 -6.30 13.61
C GLN A 412 15.18 -6.36 13.74
N ASP A 413 15.85 -6.92 12.74
CA ASP A 413 17.31 -7.06 12.72
C ASP A 413 18.06 -5.76 12.39
N LEU A 414 17.36 -4.69 12.05
CA LEU A 414 17.97 -3.40 11.72
C LEU A 414 17.68 -2.37 12.81
N PRO A 415 18.64 -1.47 13.11
CA PRO A 415 18.45 -0.48 14.15
C PRO A 415 17.25 0.41 13.87
N ILE A 416 16.52 0.78 14.93
CA ILE A 416 15.46 1.78 14.82
C ILE A 416 16.11 3.14 14.50
N PRO A 417 15.66 3.86 13.47
CA PRO A 417 16.27 5.13 13.10
C PRO A 417 16.19 6.17 14.24
N PRO A 418 17.29 6.90 14.53
CA PRO A 418 17.31 7.91 15.59
C PRO A 418 16.22 8.98 15.43
N ARG A 419 15.92 9.36 14.19
CA ARG A 419 14.85 10.32 13.83
C ARG A 419 13.50 9.92 14.43
N HIS A 420 13.12 8.65 14.29
CA HIS A 420 11.90 8.11 14.87
C HIS A 420 11.96 8.06 16.39
N LYS A 421 13.02 7.46 16.95
CA LYS A 421 13.19 7.27 18.39
C LYS A 421 13.13 8.61 19.14
N ASN A 422 13.85 9.61 18.65
CA ASN A 422 13.91 10.94 19.27
C ASN A 422 12.57 11.67 19.20
N ALA A 423 11.82 11.50 18.11
CA ALA A 423 10.50 12.10 17.96
C ALA A 423 9.49 11.51 18.96
N ILE A 424 9.47 10.19 19.14
CA ILE A 424 8.61 9.52 20.12
C ILE A 424 8.93 9.97 21.54
N VAL A 425 10.21 9.98 21.93
CA VAL A 425 10.63 10.43 23.27
C VAL A 425 10.25 11.90 23.52
N ARG A 426 10.52 12.78 22.55
CA ARG A 426 10.10 14.19 22.61
C ARG A 426 8.60 14.30 22.79
N HIS A 427 7.86 13.46 22.07
CA HIS A 427 6.43 13.48 22.10
C HIS A 427 5.87 13.06 23.48
N GLU A 428 6.33 11.94 24.03
CA GLU A 428 5.91 11.43 25.34
C GLU A 428 6.17 12.46 26.45
N ARG A 429 7.35 13.09 26.44
CA ARG A 429 7.73 14.15 27.39
C ARG A 429 6.79 15.37 27.35
N LEU A 430 6.26 15.73 26.18
CA LEU A 430 5.32 16.86 26.04
C LEU A 430 3.91 16.52 26.50
N ASN A 431 3.57 15.23 26.61
CA ASN A 431 2.23 14.76 26.94
C ASN A 431 2.08 14.20 28.36
N SER A 432 3.20 13.93 29.07
CA SER A 432 3.21 13.44 30.45
C SER A 432 2.66 14.43 31.49
N GLY A 433 2.25 15.65 31.08
CA GLY A 433 1.70 16.70 31.95
C GLY A 433 0.23 17.09 31.72
N LYS A 434 -0.53 16.38 30.86
CA LYS A 434 -1.94 16.72 30.58
C LYS A 434 -2.91 15.94 31.49
N SER A 435 -3.63 16.67 32.33
CA SER A 435 -4.54 16.17 33.39
C SER A 435 -5.51 15.08 32.91
N TRP A 436 -5.48 13.94 33.62
CA TRP A 436 -6.36 12.78 33.43
C TRP A 436 -7.86 13.13 33.52
N ILE A 437 -8.20 14.19 34.26
CA ILE A 437 -9.57 14.64 34.54
C ILE A 437 -10.25 15.20 33.28
N LEU A 438 -9.48 15.86 32.40
CA LEU A 438 -10.03 16.40 31.15
C LEU A 438 -10.31 15.28 30.13
N TRP A 439 -9.50 14.21 30.17
CA TRP A 439 -9.67 13.04 29.30
C TRP A 439 -10.85 12.17 29.72
N SER A 440 -11.12 12.00 31.01
CA SER A 440 -12.28 11.24 31.50
C SER A 440 -13.62 11.92 31.15
N LEU A 441 -13.70 13.25 31.24
CA LEU A 441 -14.92 13.99 30.85
C LEU A 441 -15.21 13.93 29.34
N ILE A 442 -14.17 14.01 28.49
CA ILE A 442 -14.31 13.86 27.03
C ILE A 442 -14.67 12.42 26.64
N SER A 443 -14.13 11.43 27.36
CA SER A 443 -14.38 10.01 27.10
C SER A 443 -15.82 9.59 27.41
N ILE A 444 -16.43 10.17 28.45
CA ILE A 444 -17.85 9.93 28.77
C ILE A 444 -18.74 10.51 27.66
N GLY A 445 -18.48 11.73 27.19
CA GLY A 445 -19.23 12.34 26.08
C GLY A 445 -19.07 11.59 24.75
N ALA A 446 -17.86 11.13 24.43
CA ALA A 446 -17.59 10.34 23.23
C ALA A 446 -18.19 8.93 23.29
N GLY A 447 -18.23 8.30 24.48
CA GLY A 447 -18.86 7.00 24.71
C GLY A 447 -20.38 7.05 24.51
N VAL A 448 -21.03 8.11 24.98
CA VAL A 448 -22.48 8.33 24.75
C VAL A 448 -22.77 8.55 23.27
N LEU A 449 -21.96 9.36 22.57
CA LEU A 449 -22.13 9.61 21.13
C LEU A 449 -21.87 8.35 20.30
N ALA A 450 -20.84 7.57 20.65
CA ALA A 450 -20.51 6.31 19.97
C ALA A 450 -21.57 5.23 20.20
N THR A 451 -22.13 5.13 21.41
CA THR A 451 -23.23 4.20 21.71
C THR A 451 -24.51 4.60 20.96
N PHE A 452 -24.78 5.91 20.84
CA PHE A 452 -25.90 6.43 20.06
C PHE A 452 -25.73 6.19 18.54
N MET A 453 -24.53 6.38 18.01
CA MET A 453 -24.20 6.08 16.60
C MET A 453 -24.19 4.57 16.32
N TYR A 454 -23.66 3.74 17.23
CA TYR A 454 -23.65 2.29 17.09
C TYR A 454 -25.07 1.69 17.15
N SER A 455 -25.91 2.20 18.05
CA SER A 455 -27.34 1.85 18.14
C SER A 455 -28.11 2.17 16.85
N THR A 456 -27.84 3.32 16.24
CA THR A 456 -28.52 3.77 15.01
C THR A 456 -27.97 3.13 13.73
N MET A 457 -26.70 2.73 13.69
CA MET A 457 -26.12 1.99 12.56
C MET A 457 -26.57 0.52 12.53
N ARG A 458 -26.87 -0.09 13.68
CA ARG A 458 -27.36 -1.49 13.75
C ARG A 458 -28.81 -1.66 13.27
N THR A 459 -29.60 -0.59 13.25
CA THR A 459 -31.01 -0.62 12.83
C THR A 459 -31.20 -0.34 11.34
N THR A 460 -30.16 0.00 10.58
CA THR A 460 -30.27 0.44 9.18
C THR A 460 -29.29 -0.19 8.18
N GLY A 461 -28.45 -1.14 8.57
CA GLY A 461 -27.53 -1.85 7.66
C GLY A 461 -28.00 -3.26 7.28
N PRO A 462 -27.82 -3.72 6.02
CA PRO A 462 -28.02 -5.13 5.68
C PRO A 462 -26.99 -5.99 6.42
N ARG A 463 -27.43 -7.07 7.07
CA ARG A 463 -26.54 -8.10 7.60
C ARG A 463 -25.88 -8.82 6.44
N HIS A 464 -24.59 -8.64 6.24
CA HIS A 464 -23.77 -9.58 5.47
C HIS A 464 -22.73 -10.19 6.41
N ASN A 465 -22.91 -11.48 6.70
CA ASN A 465 -21.93 -12.33 7.34
C ASN A 465 -20.82 -12.61 6.32
N ILE A 466 -19.61 -12.13 6.59
CA ILE A 466 -18.41 -12.58 5.89
C ILE A 466 -17.48 -13.16 6.96
N LEU A 467 -17.26 -14.48 6.82
CA LEU A 467 -16.11 -15.28 7.27
C LEU A 467 -15.85 -15.34 8.78
N GLN A 468 -16.63 -16.15 9.48
CA GLN A 468 -16.22 -16.78 10.76
C GLN A 468 -16.05 -18.30 10.69
N ASN A 469 -16.26 -18.93 9.53
CA ASN A 469 -16.05 -20.37 9.37
C ASN A 469 -14.93 -20.60 8.36
N ASN A 470 -13.86 -21.25 8.84
CA ASN A 470 -12.71 -21.87 8.15
C ASN A 470 -11.33 -21.39 8.63
N LEU A 471 -11.16 -21.27 9.95
CA LEU A 471 -9.86 -21.45 10.58
C LEU A 471 -9.86 -22.78 11.34
N LEU A 472 -9.59 -23.85 10.60
CA LEU A 472 -8.84 -25.03 11.05
C LEU A 472 -7.82 -25.34 9.96
#